data_AF-A0A378FPM3-F1
#
_entry.id   AF-A0A378FPM3-F1
#
_cell.length_a   1.000
_cell.length_b   1.000
_cell.length_c   1.000
_cell.angle_alpha   90.00
_cell.angle_beta   90.00
_cell.angle_gamma   90.00
#
_symmetry.space_group_name_H-M   'P 1'
#
loop_
_entity.id
_entity.type
_entity.pdbx_description
1 polymer ?
#
loop_
_entity_poly.entity_id
_entity_poly.type
_entity_poly.pdbx_seq_one_letter_code
_entity_poly.pdbx_strand_id
1 'polypeptide(L)'
;MNANSLSRLFIAWLTCLATLLFPPFLPAAEAEIAPPVATEDNTLSIHIDDMLQPWKGDLPGMLDRRTIRVLTTYSKTFFFIDKGTQRGATHDIFIALGKRSE
;
A
#
# COMPACT_ATOMS: atom_id res chain seq x y z
N MET A 1 -57.01 15.73 39.14
CA MET A 1 -56.52 15.36 37.80
C MET A 1 -55.97 16.61 37.13
N ASN A 2 -54.66 16.67 36.88
CA ASN A 2 -54.01 17.93 36.51
C ASN A 2 -54.11 18.15 34.99
N ALA A 3 -55.11 18.90 34.54
CA ALA A 3 -55.42 19.17 33.12
C ALA A 3 -54.24 19.76 32.33
N ASN A 4 -53.27 20.34 33.05
CA ASN A 4 -52.07 20.96 32.49
C ASN A 4 -51.00 19.96 32.03
N SER A 5 -51.08 18.69 32.43
CA SER A 5 -50.13 17.64 31.99
C SER A 5 -50.55 17.00 30.67
N LEU A 6 -51.86 16.85 30.44
CA LEU A 6 -52.39 16.24 29.23
C LEU A 6 -52.24 17.17 28.02
N SER A 7 -52.46 18.48 28.22
CA SER A 7 -52.26 19.50 27.18
C SER A 7 -50.80 19.63 26.75
N ARG A 8 -49.85 19.53 27.70
CA ARG A 8 -48.41 19.56 27.39
C ARG A 8 -47.96 18.37 26.54
N LEU A 9 -48.49 17.18 26.82
CA LEU A 9 -48.21 15.98 26.02
C LEU A 9 -48.83 16.07 24.62
N PHE A 10 -50.04 16.61 24.50
CA PHE A 10 -50.70 16.83 23.22
C PHE A 10 -49.97 17.88 22.35
N ILE A 11 -49.53 18.98 22.97
CA ILE A 11 -48.77 20.03 22.29
C ILE A 11 -47.40 19.48 21.84
N ALA A 12 -46.70 18.75 22.70
CA ALA A 12 -45.42 18.11 22.33
C ALA A 12 -45.59 17.12 21.17
N TRP A 13 -46.66 16.33 21.18
CA TRP A 13 -46.96 15.38 20.10
C TRP A 13 -47.29 16.08 18.78
N LEU A 14 -48.11 17.15 18.81
CA LEU A 14 -48.40 17.97 17.64
C LEU A 14 -47.16 18.64 17.06
N THR A 15 -46.25 19.14 17.91
CA THR A 15 -44.99 19.73 17.43
C THR A 15 -44.06 18.70 16.79
N CYS A 16 -43.96 17.48 17.36
CA CYS A 16 -43.19 16.40 16.74
C CYS A 16 -43.80 15.93 15.40
N LEU A 17 -45.13 15.84 15.33
CA LEU A 17 -45.83 15.45 14.11
C LEU A 17 -45.65 16.50 13.00
N ALA A 18 -45.70 17.79 13.35
CA ALA A 18 -45.49 18.87 12.39
C ALA A 18 -44.06 18.91 11.84
N THR A 19 -43.05 18.63 12.65
CA THR A 19 -41.65 18.51 12.17
C THR A 19 -41.43 17.32 11.23
N LEU A 20 -42.24 16.27 11.33
CA LEU A 20 -42.12 15.06 10.52
C LEU A 20 -42.79 15.22 9.15
N LEU A 21 -43.83 16.06 9.05
CA LEU A 21 -44.62 16.27 7.83
C LEU A 21 -44.07 17.36 6.89
N PHE A 22 -43.09 18.15 7.33
CA PHE A 22 -42.48 19.21 6.52
C PHE A 22 -40.97 18.98 6.38
N PRO A 23 -40.53 18.12 5.44
CA PRO A 23 -39.11 18.05 5.12
C PRO A 23 -38.67 19.43 4.60
N PRO A 24 -37.53 19.98 5.06
CA PRO A 24 -37.03 21.22 4.50
C PRO A 24 -36.77 21.01 3.02
N PHE A 25 -37.38 21.85 2.18
CA PHE A 25 -37.13 21.88 0.75
C PHE A 25 -35.70 22.35 0.54
N LEU A 26 -34.75 21.41 0.57
CA LEU A 26 -33.37 21.67 0.17
C LEU A 26 -33.39 21.90 -1.33
N PRO A 27 -33.04 23.10 -1.84
CA PRO A 27 -32.77 23.24 -3.26
C PRO A 27 -31.72 22.18 -3.63
N ALA A 28 -32.08 21.31 -4.57
CA ALA A 28 -31.13 20.40 -5.19
C ALA A 28 -30.07 21.27 -5.85
N ALA A 29 -28.95 21.46 -5.16
CA ALA A 29 -27.73 21.87 -5.81
C ALA A 29 -27.39 20.69 -6.73
N GLU A 30 -27.73 20.85 -8.02
CA GLU A 30 -27.22 20.02 -9.09
C GLU A 30 -25.69 20.01 -8.88
N ALA A 31 -25.16 18.89 -8.41
CA ALA A 31 -23.73 18.69 -8.38
C ALA A 31 -23.33 18.70 -9.85
N GLU A 32 -22.85 19.85 -10.31
CA GLU A 32 -22.15 19.97 -11.59
C GLU A 32 -21.13 18.84 -11.58
N ILE A 33 -21.36 17.85 -12.45
CA ILE A 33 -20.42 16.77 -12.66
C ILE A 33 -19.19 17.46 -13.21
N ALA A 34 -18.28 17.83 -12.31
CA ALA A 34 -16.97 18.29 -12.68
C ALA A 34 -16.44 17.23 -13.67
N PRO A 35 -15.88 17.65 -14.82
CA PRO A 35 -15.31 16.70 -15.77
C PRO A 35 -14.39 15.78 -14.97
N PRO A 36 -14.37 14.46 -15.26
CA PRO A 36 -13.50 13.56 -14.54
C PRO A 36 -12.10 14.18 -14.59
N VAL A 37 -11.59 14.55 -13.40
CA VAL A 37 -10.20 14.97 -13.24
C VAL A 37 -9.43 13.89 -13.99
N ALA A 38 -8.74 14.30 -15.06
CA ALA A 38 -7.93 13.40 -15.86
C ALA A 38 -7.09 12.63 -14.85
N THR A 39 -7.46 11.37 -14.66
CA THR A 39 -6.74 10.49 -13.77
C THR A 39 -5.41 10.37 -14.45
N GLU A 40 -4.39 11.04 -13.90
CA GLU A 40 -3.04 10.95 -14.40
C GLU A 40 -2.79 9.47 -14.61
N ASP A 41 -2.44 9.12 -15.85
CA ASP A 41 -2.34 7.75 -16.34
C ASP A 41 -1.30 7.01 -15.49
N ASN A 42 -1.69 6.56 -14.30
CA ASN A 42 -0.94 5.71 -13.38
C ASN A 42 -0.89 4.27 -13.94
N THR A 43 -0.98 4.15 -15.26
CA THR A 43 -0.56 2.97 -15.98
C THR A 43 0.93 2.85 -15.75
N LEU A 44 1.34 1.81 -15.02
CA LEU A 44 2.73 1.41 -14.86
C LEU A 44 3.29 1.07 -16.26
N SER A 45 3.72 2.09 -16.99
CA SER A 45 4.30 1.96 -18.30
C SER A 45 5.75 1.48 -18.15
N ILE A 46 5.98 0.22 -18.54
CA ILE A 46 7.32 -0.37 -18.52
C ILE A 46 8.06 0.17 -19.75
N HIS A 47 8.98 1.10 -19.50
CA HIS A 47 9.87 1.63 -20.53
C HIS A 47 11.05 0.67 -20.71
N ILE A 48 11.01 -0.12 -21.79
CA ILE A 48 12.03 -1.14 -22.08
C ILE A 48 13.43 -0.52 -22.19
N ASP A 49 13.54 0.69 -22.76
CA ASP A 49 14.81 1.38 -22.94
C ASP A 49 15.54 1.66 -21.61
N ASP A 50 14.79 1.94 -20.55
CA ASP A 50 15.35 2.14 -19.20
C ASP A 50 15.86 0.84 -18.58
N MET A 51 15.20 -0.29 -18.87
CA MET A 51 15.62 -1.62 -18.39
C MET A 51 16.93 -2.09 -19.03
N LEU A 52 17.23 -1.61 -20.25
CA LEU A 52 18.43 -2.00 -21.00
C LEU A 52 19.66 -1.15 -20.62
N GLN A 53 19.48 -0.06 -19.87
CA GLN A 53 20.61 0.76 -19.44
C GLN A 53 21.55 -0.02 -18.51
N PRO A 54 22.88 0.01 -18.74
CA PRO A 54 23.83 -0.63 -17.84
C PRO A 54 23.73 -0.07 -16.42
N TRP A 55 23.45 -0.93 -15.45
CA TRP A 55 23.48 -0.54 -14.04
C TRP A 55 24.93 -0.31 -13.58
N LYS A 56 25.19 0.85 -12.97
CA LYS A 56 26.51 1.24 -12.46
C LYS A 56 26.42 1.60 -10.99
N GLY A 57 27.50 1.33 -10.25
CA GLY A 57 27.71 1.87 -8.91
C GLY A 57 27.26 0.98 -7.75
N ASP A 58 27.07 -0.32 -7.94
CA ASP A 58 26.79 -1.23 -6.81
C ASP A 58 28.02 -1.38 -5.89
N LEU A 59 29.22 -1.41 -6.49
CA LEU A 59 30.46 -1.78 -5.81
C LEU A 59 30.81 -0.81 -4.67
N PRO A 60 30.82 0.53 -4.85
CA PRO A 60 31.07 1.45 -3.74
C PRO A 60 30.11 1.24 -2.56
N GLY A 61 28.82 0.98 -2.85
CA GLY A 61 27.81 0.71 -1.83
C GLY A 61 27.93 -0.66 -1.17
N MET A 62 28.56 -1.63 -1.84
CA MET A 62 28.89 -2.94 -1.26
C MET A 62 30.10 -2.87 -0.33
N LEU A 63 31.12 -2.07 -0.69
CA LEU A 63 32.31 -1.85 0.15
C LEU A 63 31.94 -1.21 1.49
N ASP A 64 31.07 -0.19 1.47
CA ASP A 64 30.60 0.49 2.69
C ASP A 64 29.91 -0.47 3.68
N ARG A 65 29.04 -1.36 3.15
CA ARG A 65 28.26 -2.32 3.95
C ARG A 65 29.01 -3.61 4.29
N ARG A 66 30.14 -3.88 3.64
CA ARG A 66 30.93 -5.13 3.75
C ARG A 66 30.09 -6.40 3.60
N THR A 67 29.04 -6.34 2.80
CA THR A 67 28.10 -7.44 2.62
C THR A 67 27.73 -7.57 1.15
N ILE A 68 27.77 -8.80 0.63
CA ILE A 68 27.37 -9.15 -0.74
C ILE A 68 26.15 -10.05 -0.66
N ARG A 69 25.08 -9.71 -1.40
CA ARG A 69 23.90 -10.56 -1.56
C ARG A 69 23.94 -11.19 -2.93
N VAL A 70 23.86 -12.52 -2.97
CA VAL A 70 23.94 -13.29 -4.21
C VAL A 70 22.60 -14.00 -4.41
N LEU A 71 21.92 -13.70 -5.51
CA LEU A 71 20.75 -14.44 -5.93
C LEU A 71 21.20 -15.78 -6.54
N THR A 72 20.65 -16.88 -6.04
CA THR A 72 20.94 -18.23 -6.54
C THR A 72 19.69 -19.10 -6.45
N THR A 73 19.67 -20.18 -7.24
CA THR A 73 18.55 -21.14 -7.25
C THR A 73 18.80 -22.23 -6.22
N TYR A 74 17.74 -22.61 -5.49
CA TYR A 74 17.82 -23.73 -4.56
C TYR A 74 17.98 -25.05 -5.33
N SER A 75 19.14 -25.68 -5.16
CA SER A 75 19.45 -26.97 -5.77
C SER A 75 20.62 -27.62 -5.05
N LYS A 76 20.73 -28.95 -5.12
CA LYS A 76 21.83 -29.68 -4.49
C LYS A 76 23.21 -29.34 -5.09
N THR A 77 23.24 -28.71 -6.26
CA THR A 77 24.47 -28.27 -6.93
C THR A 77 24.85 -26.84 -6.53
N PHE A 78 23.93 -25.89 -6.61
CA PHE A 78 24.25 -24.46 -6.46
C PHE A 78 24.12 -23.95 -5.02
N PHE A 79 23.00 -24.24 -4.34
CA PHE A 79 22.74 -23.81 -2.98
C PHE A 79 21.71 -24.71 -2.30
N PHE A 80 22.08 -25.30 -1.16
CA PHE A 80 21.20 -26.10 -0.32
C PHE A 80 21.57 -26.00 1.15
N ILE A 81 20.68 -26.46 2.03
CA ILE A 81 20.90 -26.50 3.47
C ILE A 81 20.96 -27.96 3.91
N ASP A 82 22.07 -28.36 4.51
CA ASP A 82 22.26 -29.68 5.10
C ASP A 82 22.47 -29.56 6.61
N LYS A 83 21.56 -30.13 7.41
CA LYS A 83 21.56 -30.06 8.89
C LYS A 83 21.80 -28.65 9.43
N GLY A 84 21.14 -27.65 8.83
CA GLY A 84 21.27 -26.23 9.21
C GLY A 84 22.52 -25.52 8.68
N THR A 85 23.40 -26.21 7.97
CA THR A 85 24.59 -25.61 7.35
C THR A 85 24.33 -25.32 5.88
N GLN A 86 24.64 -24.10 5.44
CA GLN A 86 24.56 -23.71 4.03
C GLN A 86 25.70 -24.35 3.23
N ARG A 87 25.38 -24.85 2.04
CA ARG A 87 26.29 -25.60 1.16
C ARG A 87 25.96 -25.28 -0.30
N GLY A 88 26.88 -25.66 -1.19
CA GLY A 88 26.67 -25.63 -2.64
C GLY A 88 27.76 -24.83 -3.34
N ALA A 89 27.96 -25.10 -4.63
CA ALA A 89 29.05 -24.51 -5.40
C ALA A 89 29.03 -22.97 -5.35
N THR A 90 27.85 -22.36 -5.54
CA THR A 90 27.71 -20.90 -5.49
C THR A 90 28.03 -20.38 -4.09
N HIS A 91 27.50 -21.01 -3.04
CA HIS A 91 27.79 -20.61 -1.67
C HIS A 91 29.29 -20.62 -1.37
N ASP A 92 29.95 -21.74 -1.65
CA ASP A 92 31.36 -21.96 -1.30
C ASP A 92 32.29 -20.99 -2.05
N ILE A 93 32.01 -20.74 -3.34
CA ILE A 93 32.76 -19.77 -4.14
C ILE A 93 32.66 -18.36 -3.56
N PHE A 94 31.45 -17.91 -3.19
CA PHE A 94 31.26 -16.55 -2.68
C PHE A 94 31.78 -16.37 -1.25
N ILE A 95 31.76 -17.41 -0.42
CA ILE A 95 32.44 -17.39 0.89
C ILE A 95 33.96 -17.28 0.70
N ALA A 96 34.54 -18.03 -0.24
CA ALA A 96 35.97 -17.94 -0.56
C ALA A 96 36.35 -16.57 -1.15
N LEU A 97 35.48 -15.98 -1.96
CA LEU A 97 35.66 -14.65 -2.53
C LEU A 97 35.77 -13.58 -1.43
N GLY A 98 34.85 -13.58 -0.46
CA GLY A 98 34.87 -12.60 0.63
C GLY A 98 36.15 -12.66 1.46
N LYS A 99 36.67 -13.87 1.73
CA LYS A 99 37.94 -14.07 2.45
C LYS A 99 39.16 -13.55 1.70
N ARG A 100 39.11 -13.44 0.37
CA ARG A 100 40.23 -12.96 -0.46
C ARG A 100 40.26 -11.44 -0.58
N SER A 101 39.12 -10.78 -0.38
CA SER A 101 39.00 -9.32 -0.50
C SER A 101 39.37 -8.54 0.77
N GLU A 102 39.65 -9.25 1.88
CA GLU A 102 40.23 -8.69 3.11
C GLU A 102 41.75 -8.59 3.01
#